data_AF-A0A371DPT1-F1
#
_entry.id   AF-A0A371DPT1-F1
#
_cell.length_a   1.000
_cell.length_b   1.000
_cell.length_c   1.000
_cell.angle_alpha   90.00
_cell.angle_beta   90.00
_cell.angle_gamma   90.00
#
_symmetry.space_group_name_H-M   'P 1'
#
loop_
_entity.id
_entity.type
_entity.pdbx_description
1 polymer ?
#
loop_
_entity_poly.entity_id
_entity_poly.type
_entity_poly.pdbx_seq_one_letter_code
_entity_poly.pdbx_strand_id
1 'polypeptide(L)'
;MSSLVDKIKSKATGKSSEPQQQQQQQNEPSFGILPHPAKTNDPRDLEPPQPGGGLNSKPESEAFHARDPHVPSPQVLNNLPPAKSREELRARAQELNQD
;
A
#
# COMPACT_ATOMS: atom_id res chain seq x y z
N MET A 1 23.59 -51.04 52.24
CA MET A 1 24.92 -51.47 51.73
C MET A 1 24.79 -51.86 50.26
N SER A 2 24.66 -50.90 49.33
CA SER A 2 24.54 -51.17 47.87
C SER A 2 25.53 -50.37 47.01
N SER A 3 26.62 -49.90 47.60
CA SER A 3 27.60 -49.02 46.93
C SER A 3 28.44 -49.71 45.85
N LEU A 4 28.48 -51.05 45.81
CA LEU A 4 29.21 -51.78 44.77
C LEU A 4 28.42 -51.87 43.45
N VAL A 5 27.10 -52.01 43.52
CA VAL A 5 26.25 -52.17 42.32
C VAL A 5 26.20 -50.87 41.54
N ASP A 6 26.08 -49.74 42.24
CA ASP A 6 26.02 -48.40 41.63
C ASP A 6 27.34 -48.01 40.95
N LYS A 7 28.48 -48.43 41.52
CA LYS A 7 29.82 -48.14 41.00
C LYS A 7 30.16 -48.94 39.74
N ILE A 8 29.67 -50.18 39.65
CA ILE A 8 29.82 -50.99 38.43
C ILE A 8 28.91 -50.43 37.33
N LYS A 9 27.67 -50.04 37.68
CA LYS A 9 26.75 -49.41 36.73
C LYS A 9 27.34 -48.11 36.17
N SER A 10 27.83 -47.20 37.00
CA SER A 10 28.38 -45.91 36.57
C SER A 10 29.66 -46.00 35.73
N LYS A 11 30.39 -47.12 35.77
CA LYS A 11 31.58 -47.35 34.94
C LYS A 11 31.25 -48.04 33.60
N ALA A 12 30.21 -48.88 33.58
CA ALA A 12 29.77 -49.59 32.38
C ALA A 12 28.90 -48.71 31.47
N THR A 13 28.09 -47.81 32.03
CA THR A 13 27.49 -46.71 31.27
C THR A 13 28.52 -45.59 31.28
N GLY A 14 29.31 -45.44 30.22
CA GLY A 14 30.34 -44.41 30.05
C GLY A 14 29.79 -42.98 29.96
N LYS A 15 29.02 -42.56 30.98
CA LYS A 15 28.40 -41.25 31.07
C LYS A 15 29.13 -40.46 32.15
N SER A 16 30.20 -39.79 31.74
CA SER A 16 30.91 -38.79 32.55
C SER A 16 29.95 -37.64 32.88
N SER A 17 29.70 -37.44 34.17
CA SER A 17 28.96 -36.29 34.69
C SER A 17 29.83 -35.04 34.60
N GLU A 18 29.63 -34.23 33.57
CA GLU A 18 30.06 -32.82 33.56
C GLU A 18 29.17 -32.01 34.53
N PRO A 19 29.72 -31.04 35.28
CA PRO A 19 28.91 -30.12 36.05
C PRO A 19 28.14 -29.22 35.08
N GLN A 20 26.81 -29.37 35.10
CA GLN A 20 25.88 -28.57 34.32
C GLN A 20 25.97 -27.11 34.79
N GLN A 21 26.73 -26.30 34.05
CA GLN A 21 26.73 -24.85 34.20
C GLN A 21 25.32 -24.34 33.90
N GLN A 22 24.77 -23.59 34.86
CA GLN A 22 23.51 -22.87 34.73
C GLN A 22 23.65 -21.88 33.56
N GLN A 23 23.09 -22.22 32.41
CA GLN A 23 22.93 -21.30 31.30
C GLN A 23 21.90 -20.25 31.71
N GLN A 24 22.39 -19.06 32.02
CA GLN A 24 21.60 -17.84 32.08
C GLN A 24 20.86 -17.71 30.75
N GLN A 25 19.54 -17.88 30.79
CA GLN A 25 18.66 -17.54 29.69
C GLN A 25 18.72 -16.01 29.53
N GLN A 26 19.63 -15.56 28.67
CA GLN A 26 19.62 -14.19 28.17
C GLN A 26 18.31 -14.00 27.42
N ASN A 27 17.50 -13.09 27.95
CA ASN A 27 16.16 -12.77 27.47
C ASN A 27 16.28 -11.96 26.18
N GLU A 28 16.54 -12.62 25.05
CA GLU A 28 16.56 -11.95 23.75
C GLU A 28 15.15 -11.47 23.39
N PRO A 29 14.99 -10.20 22.96
CA PRO A 29 13.69 -9.70 22.55
C PRO A 29 13.23 -10.43 21.28
N SER A 30 12.13 -11.18 21.40
CA SER A 30 11.44 -11.79 20.28
C SER A 30 10.53 -10.75 19.61
N PHE A 31 10.71 -10.52 18.30
CA PHE A 31 9.87 -9.63 17.52
C PHE A 31 8.90 -10.43 16.64
N GLY A 32 7.62 -10.07 16.66
CA GLY A 32 6.61 -10.65 15.78
C GLY A 32 6.72 -10.06 14.37
N ILE A 33 6.85 -10.91 13.36
CA ILE A 33 6.82 -10.48 11.96
C ILE A 33 5.35 -10.27 11.59
N LEU A 34 4.96 -9.01 11.43
CA LEU A 34 3.66 -8.67 10.86
C LEU A 34 3.70 -8.91 9.34
N PRO A 35 2.58 -9.32 8.72
CA PRO A 35 2.50 -9.39 7.26
C PRO A 35 2.84 -8.02 6.66
N HIS A 36 3.62 -8.02 5.58
CA HIS A 36 3.83 -6.82 4.78
C HIS A 36 2.47 -6.25 4.34
N PRO A 37 2.28 -4.92 4.41
CA PRO A 37 1.02 -4.28 4.07
C PRO A 37 0.67 -4.42 2.58
N ALA A 38 1.68 -4.58 1.72
CA ALA A 38 1.50 -4.90 0.32
C ALA A 38 1.13 -6.38 0.17
N LYS A 39 -0.01 -6.64 -0.48
CA LYS A 39 -0.47 -7.97 -0.87
C LYS A 39 0.24 -8.45 -2.14
N THR A 40 0.86 -7.54 -2.89
CA THR A 40 1.49 -7.79 -4.20
C THR A 40 2.89 -7.15 -4.30
N ASN A 41 3.70 -7.59 -5.28
CA ASN A 41 5.01 -6.99 -5.60
C ASN A 41 4.88 -5.73 -6.47
N ASP A 42 3.85 -4.90 -6.24
CA ASP A 42 3.68 -3.61 -6.90
C ASP A 42 3.84 -2.50 -5.84
N PRO A 43 4.74 -1.52 -6.03
CA PRO A 43 4.89 -0.39 -5.10
C PRO A 43 3.60 0.42 -4.90
N ARG A 44 2.64 0.32 -5.83
CA ARG A 44 1.36 1.04 -5.77
C ARG A 44 0.34 0.45 -4.80
N ASP A 45 0.54 -0.76 -4.30
CA ASP A 45 -0.41 -1.44 -3.40
C ASP A 45 -0.52 -0.75 -2.01
N LEU A 46 0.45 0.10 -1.68
CA LEU A 46 0.47 0.90 -0.45
C LEU A 46 -0.15 2.29 -0.61
N GLU A 47 -0.44 2.72 -1.84
CA GLU A 47 -1.00 4.05 -2.07
C GLU A 47 -2.50 4.05 -1.74
N PRO A 48 -2.97 4.96 -0.86
CA PRO A 48 -4.40 5.13 -0.65
C PRO A 48 -5.04 5.65 -1.95
N PRO A 49 -6.31 5.31 -2.23
CA PRO A 49 -7.01 5.87 -3.38
C PRO A 49 -7.09 7.40 -3.25
N GLN A 50 -6.34 8.10 -4.10
CA GLN A 50 -6.32 9.56 -4.16
C GLN A 50 -7.39 10.03 -5.16
N PRO A 51 -8.33 10.92 -4.77
CA PRO A 51 -9.23 11.56 -5.73
C PRO A 51 -8.39 12.36 -6.73
N GLY A 52 -8.58 12.12 -8.03
CA GLY A 52 -7.79 12.74 -9.10
C GLY A 52 -6.44 12.06 -9.39
N GLY A 53 -6.19 10.84 -8.91
CA GLY A 53 -4.98 10.04 -9.17
C GLY A 53 -4.80 9.54 -10.61
N GLY A 54 -5.52 10.12 -11.58
CA GLY A 54 -5.43 9.77 -13.00
C GLY A 54 -5.79 8.31 -13.28
N LEU A 55 -4.96 7.59 -14.03
CA LEU A 55 -5.23 6.19 -14.39
C LEU A 55 -5.24 5.23 -13.18
N ASN A 56 -4.61 5.60 -12.07
CA ASN A 56 -4.61 4.79 -10.86
C ASN A 56 -5.90 4.97 -10.03
N SER A 57 -6.74 5.98 -10.32
CA SER A 57 -7.99 6.23 -9.56
C SER A 57 -9.16 5.33 -9.98
N LYS A 58 -8.96 4.40 -10.93
CA LYS A 58 -10.04 3.56 -11.50
C LYS A 58 -11.20 4.41 -12.02
N PRO A 59 -10.94 5.25 -13.06
CA PRO A 59 -11.88 6.25 -13.55
C PRO A 59 -13.21 5.65 -14.02
N GLU A 60 -13.26 4.35 -14.37
CA GLU A 60 -14.50 3.66 -14.72
C GLU A 60 -15.51 3.66 -13.56
N SER A 61 -15.03 3.58 -12.32
CA SER A 61 -15.88 3.66 -11.13
C SER A 61 -16.31 5.10 -10.81
N GLU A 62 -15.45 6.08 -11.09
CA GLU A 62 -15.74 7.50 -10.87
C GLU A 62 -16.80 8.03 -11.86
N ALA A 63 -16.88 7.47 -13.07
CA ALA A 63 -17.92 7.83 -14.05
C ALA A 63 -19.35 7.60 -13.55
N PHE A 64 -19.57 6.60 -12.69
CA PHE A 64 -20.87 6.36 -12.04
C PHE A 64 -21.14 7.29 -10.84
N HIS A 65 -20.13 8.02 -10.38
CA HIS A 65 -20.25 9.05 -9.34
C HIS A 65 -20.28 10.47 -9.93
N ALA A 66 -20.21 10.60 -11.26
CA ALA A 66 -20.37 11.89 -11.91
C ALA A 66 -21.77 12.43 -11.60
N ARG A 67 -21.81 13.66 -11.07
CA ARG A 67 -23.06 14.38 -10.82
C ARG A 67 -23.86 14.50 -12.13
N ASP A 68 -25.17 14.69 -12.02
CA ASP A 68 -26.00 14.98 -13.19
C ASP A 68 -25.39 16.09 -14.06
N PRO A 69 -25.60 16.07 -15.39
CA PRO A 69 -25.13 17.11 -16.28
C PRO A 69 -25.49 18.50 -15.72
N HIS A 70 -24.47 19.34 -15.53
CA HIS A 70 -24.66 20.65 -14.94
C HIS A 70 -25.54 21.53 -15.85
N VAL A 71 -26.72 21.91 -15.36
CA VAL A 71 -27.59 22.89 -16.02
C VAL A 71 -27.20 24.29 -15.51
N PRO A 72 -26.73 25.19 -16.39
CA PRO A 72 -26.33 26.54 -15.97
C PRO A 72 -27.50 27.34 -15.39
N SER A 73 -27.22 28.19 -14.39
CA SER A 73 -28.23 29.09 -13.84
C SER A 73 -28.61 30.19 -14.85
N PRO A 74 -29.79 30.84 -14.72
CA PRO A 74 -30.20 31.92 -15.61
C PRO A 74 -29.20 33.09 -15.67
N GLN A 75 -28.48 33.34 -14.57
CA GLN A 75 -27.43 34.35 -14.50
C GLN A 75 -26.25 34.03 -15.42
N VAL A 76 -25.86 32.76 -15.51
CA VAL A 76 -24.81 32.31 -16.43
C VAL A 76 -25.30 32.39 -17.86
N LEU A 77 -26.55 31.96 -18.12
CA LEU A 77 -27.13 31.99 -19.46
C LEU A 77 -27.20 33.40 -20.05
N ASN A 78 -27.56 34.40 -19.25
CA ASN A 78 -27.72 35.78 -19.71
C ASN A 78 -26.39 36.53 -19.91
N ASN A 79 -25.31 36.07 -19.28
CA ASN A 79 -23.99 36.68 -19.39
C ASN A 79 -23.11 36.05 -20.50
N LEU A 80 -23.63 35.03 -21.20
CA LEU A 80 -22.92 34.42 -22.32
C LEU A 80 -22.92 35.38 -23.52
N PRO A 81 -21.77 35.55 -24.21
CA PRO A 81 -21.74 36.31 -25.45
C PRO A 81 -22.58 35.60 -26.52
N PRO A 82 -23.09 36.35 -27.52
CA PRO A 82 -23.81 35.75 -28.63
C PRO A 82 -22.93 34.76 -29.40
N ALA A 83 -23.56 33.76 -30.01
CA ALA A 83 -22.88 32.82 -30.86
C ALA A 83 -22.20 33.55 -32.03
N LYS A 84 -20.89 33.33 -32.18
CA LYS A 84 -20.10 33.91 -33.27
C LYS A 84 -20.45 33.29 -34.61
N SER A 85 -20.27 34.06 -35.68
CA SER A 85 -20.48 33.56 -37.03
C SER A 85 -19.38 32.56 -37.46
N ARG A 86 -19.66 31.74 -38.47
CA ARG A 86 -18.68 30.76 -38.99
C ARG A 86 -17.38 31.42 -39.47
N GLU A 87 -17.49 32.60 -40.05
CA GLU A 87 -16.37 33.37 -40.59
C GLU A 87 -15.50 33.93 -39.46
N GLU A 88 -16.12 34.48 -38.41
CA GLU A 88 -15.42 34.95 -37.20
C GLU A 88 -14.67 33.84 -36.49
N LEU A 89 -15.26 32.64 -36.41
CA LEU A 89 -14.61 31.48 -35.81
C LEU A 89 -13.38 31.04 -36.61
N ARG A 90 -13.44 31.08 -37.95
CA ARG A 90 -12.29 30.77 -38.82
C ARG A 90 -11.17 31.79 -38.68
N ALA A 91 -11.50 33.08 -38.66
CA ALA A 91 -10.51 34.14 -38.47
C ALA A 91 -9.79 34.01 -37.12
N ARG A 92 -10.55 33.76 -36.03
CA ARG A 92 -9.97 33.52 -34.70
C ARG A 92 -9.08 32.27 -34.66
N ALA A 93 -9.50 31.19 -35.34
CA ALA A 93 -8.69 29.97 -35.41
C ALA A 93 -7.38 30.21 -36.16
N GLN A 94 -7.39 31.05 -37.21
CA GLN A 94 -6.16 31.45 -37.89
C GLN A 94 -5.28 32.30 -36.98
N GLU A 95 -5.83 33.30 -36.28
CA GLU A 95 -5.10 34.15 -35.31
C GLU A 95 -4.37 33.31 -34.25
N LEU A 96 -5.06 32.33 -33.65
CA LEU A 96 -4.50 31.47 -32.60
C LEU A 96 -3.41 30.50 -33.07
N ASN A 97 -3.36 30.20 -34.37
CA ASN A 97 -2.37 29.27 -34.93
C ASN A 97 -1.09 29.98 -35.38
N GLN A 98 -0.98 31.29 -35.19
CA GLN A 98 0.18 32.10 -35.59
C GLN A 98 1.16 32.34 -34.43
N ASP A 99 0.90 31.74 -33.27
CA ASP A 99 1.80 31.70 -32.11
C ASP A 99 2.87 30.60 -32.24
#